data_AF-A0A9W8P607-F1
#
_entry.id   AF-A0A9W8P607-F1
#
_cell.length_a   1.000
_cell.length_b   1.000
_cell.length_c   1.000
_cell.angle_alpha   90.00
_cell.angle_beta   90.00
_cell.angle_gamma   90.00
#
_symmetry.space_group_name_H-M   'P 1'
#
loop_
_entity.id
_entity.type
_entity.pdbx_description
1 polymer ?
#
loop_
_entity_poly.entity_id
_entity_poly.type
_entity_poly.pdbx_seq_one_letter_code
_entity_poly.pdbx_strand_id
1 'polypeptide(L)'
;MVALTFASSGDRSNDFQQCLLRCDNTECTENSLPLMLKMTRWTCADNCKYLCMHEITAQDVASGTAIQQYYGKWPFHRFVAQEPASVAFSLLNFYTHVKGAQRLRMELDDSHPMKIYYMGWSFVSINTWIWSCLFHTRDTAFTEKMDYFSAALTILVALYFTVVRLFHLYAPSHPRNTLVMHGYQPENRVRLKSWSAACVLIYVGHISYLNHLERFDYSYNVKFNLAIGLAHNALWLCYSLPSSISFLRRFLGRSKRYRPHFVYKPALLVSLLVAAMALELLDFPPWALIFDAHSLWHLSTAPLAYMWYQFLIEDASDDCWKEQRLS
;
A
#
# COMPACT_ATOMS: atom_id res chain seq x y z
N MET A 1 -24.41 17.11 -7.13
CA MET A 1 -23.78 18.00 -6.13
C MET A 1 -22.28 17.94 -6.35
N VAL A 2 -21.70 18.99 -6.93
CA VAL A 2 -20.25 19.16 -7.00
C VAL A 2 -19.83 19.47 -5.57
N ALA A 3 -19.07 18.57 -4.93
CA ALA A 3 -18.45 18.89 -3.66
C ALA A 3 -17.48 20.05 -3.93
N LEU A 4 -17.76 21.23 -3.37
CA LEU A 4 -16.80 22.31 -3.27
C LEU A 4 -15.63 21.76 -2.46
N THR A 5 -14.57 21.30 -3.14
CA THR A 5 -13.30 21.00 -2.48
C THR A 5 -12.74 22.33 -2.03
N PHE A 6 -13.04 22.73 -0.79
CA PHE A 6 -12.41 23.88 -0.17
C PHE A 6 -10.91 23.61 -0.15
N ALA A 7 -10.12 24.52 -0.74
CA ALA A 7 -8.66 24.54 -0.57
C ALA A 7 -8.31 24.49 0.93
N SER A 8 -7.13 24.03 1.34
CA SER A 8 -6.81 23.91 2.77
C SER A 8 -6.95 25.25 3.49
N SER A 9 -7.16 25.25 4.81
CA SER A 9 -7.34 26.49 5.58
C SER A 9 -6.16 27.44 5.44
N GLY A 10 -4.92 26.92 5.40
CA GLY A 10 -3.72 27.70 5.13
C GLY A 10 -3.73 28.36 3.76
N ASP A 11 -4.21 27.66 2.72
CA ASP A 11 -4.32 28.22 1.36
C ASP A 11 -5.27 29.43 1.31
N ARG A 12 -6.26 29.49 2.20
CA ARG A 12 -7.24 30.59 2.26
C ARG A 12 -6.80 31.73 3.16
N SER A 13 -5.66 31.60 3.87
CA SER A 13 -5.17 32.64 4.77
C SER A 13 -4.68 33.86 3.99
N ASN A 14 -5.09 35.05 4.42
CA ASN A 14 -4.63 36.30 3.84
C ASN A 14 -3.11 36.46 3.98
N ASP A 15 -2.54 36.05 5.10
CA ASP A 15 -1.10 36.17 5.36
C ASP A 15 -0.31 35.29 4.39
N PHE A 16 -0.80 34.07 4.16
CA PHE A 16 -0.20 33.15 3.19
C PHE A 16 -0.29 33.70 1.76
N GLN A 17 -1.46 34.18 1.34
CA GLN A 17 -1.64 34.76 -0.01
C GLN A 17 -0.78 36.01 -0.22
N GLN A 18 -0.66 36.88 0.78
CA GLN A 18 0.22 38.05 0.72
C GLN A 18 1.70 37.67 0.65
N CYS A 19 2.12 36.65 1.41
CA CYS A 19 3.48 36.13 1.33
C CYS A 19 3.78 35.59 -0.08
N LEU A 20 2.86 34.80 -0.67
CA LEU A 20 3.04 34.27 -2.03
C LEU A 20 3.22 35.40 -3.05
N LEU A 21 2.35 36.42 -3.03
CA LEU A 21 2.45 37.58 -3.92
C LEU A 21 3.78 38.33 -3.75
N ARG A 22 4.29 38.43 -2.50
CA ARG A 22 5.58 39.07 -2.24
C ARG A 22 6.73 38.24 -2.79
N CYS A 23 6.77 36.95 -2.47
CA CYS A 23 7.84 36.04 -2.88
C CYS A 23 7.95 35.95 -4.40
N ASP A 24 6.82 35.84 -5.10
CA ASP A 24 6.77 35.75 -6.56
C ASP A 24 7.33 37.03 -7.22
N ASN A 25 7.01 38.20 -6.69
CA ASN A 25 7.45 39.49 -7.25
C ASN A 25 8.90 39.87 -6.92
N THR A 26 9.46 39.40 -5.80
CA THR A 26 10.73 39.92 -5.27
C THR A 26 11.87 38.92 -5.27
N GLU A 27 11.58 37.62 -5.10
CA GLU A 27 12.61 36.59 -4.93
C GLU A 27 12.66 35.61 -6.11
N CYS A 28 11.67 35.66 -7.01
CA CYS A 28 11.48 34.61 -7.99
C CYS A 28 12.32 34.80 -9.26
N THR A 29 13.55 34.30 -9.22
CA THR A 29 14.42 34.15 -10.40
C THR A 29 14.88 32.69 -10.50
N GLU A 30 14.56 31.96 -11.58
CA GLU A 30 14.84 30.51 -11.68
C GLU A 30 16.33 30.15 -11.49
N ASN A 31 17.23 31.10 -11.78
CA ASN A 31 18.67 30.91 -11.60
C ASN A 31 19.11 30.81 -10.13
N SER A 32 18.33 31.28 -9.16
CA SER A 32 18.71 31.38 -7.74
C SER A 32 18.49 30.10 -6.92
N LEU A 33 17.75 29.11 -7.44
CA LEU A 33 17.47 27.89 -6.67
C LEU A 33 18.74 27.05 -6.42
N PRO A 34 18.95 26.54 -5.18
CA PRO A 34 20.02 25.58 -4.88
C PRO A 34 19.97 24.35 -5.80
N LEU A 35 21.14 23.77 -6.10
CA LEU A 35 21.28 22.61 -7.00
C LEU A 35 20.35 21.45 -6.60
N MET A 36 20.23 21.17 -5.30
CA MET A 36 19.38 20.08 -4.80
C MET A 36 17.89 20.26 -5.18
N LEU A 37 17.39 21.49 -5.13
CA LEU A 37 16.01 21.81 -5.53
C LEU A 37 15.84 21.69 -7.05
N LYS A 38 16.84 22.11 -7.83
CA LYS A 38 16.85 21.92 -9.28
C LYS A 38 16.87 20.44 -9.68
N MET A 39 17.69 19.62 -9.00
CA MET A 39 17.77 18.17 -9.24
C MET A 39 16.44 17.46 -8.95
N THR A 40 15.69 17.93 -7.94
CA THR A 40 14.36 17.42 -7.58
C THR A 40 13.23 18.17 -8.29
N ARG A 41 13.54 18.94 -9.35
CA ARG A 41 12.59 19.66 -10.20
C ARG A 41 11.63 20.57 -9.43
N TRP A 42 12.13 21.26 -8.42
CA TRP A 42 11.38 22.35 -7.79
C TRP A 42 11.40 23.57 -8.69
N THR A 43 10.23 24.14 -8.91
CA THR A 43 10.11 25.47 -9.52
C THR A 43 10.30 26.54 -8.45
N CYS A 44 10.53 27.78 -8.90
CA CYS A 44 10.57 28.89 -7.97
C CYS A 44 9.22 29.08 -7.25
N ALA A 45 8.09 28.93 -7.95
CA ALA A 45 6.76 28.98 -7.36
C ALA A 45 6.58 27.92 -6.26
N ASP A 46 7.06 26.69 -6.46
CA ASP A 46 7.03 25.66 -5.43
C ASP A 46 7.88 26.05 -4.21
N ASN A 47 9.03 26.66 -4.45
CA ASN A 47 9.89 27.14 -3.36
C ASN A 47 9.23 28.28 -2.56
N CYS A 48 8.57 29.23 -3.23
CA CYS A 48 7.81 30.28 -2.56
C CYS A 48 6.68 29.72 -1.69
N LYS A 49 5.92 28.75 -2.20
CA LYS A 49 4.90 28.04 -1.40
C LYS A 49 5.49 27.42 -0.14
N TYR A 50 6.64 26.76 -0.27
CA TYR A 50 7.34 26.18 0.86
C TYR A 50 7.78 27.24 1.88
N LEU A 51 8.44 28.30 1.44
CA LEU A 51 8.94 29.36 2.33
C LEU A 51 7.80 30.05 3.09
N CYS A 52 6.75 30.46 2.37
CA CYS A 52 5.59 31.09 2.96
C CYS A 52 4.84 30.18 3.93
N MET A 53 4.69 28.90 3.60
CA MET A 53 4.08 27.92 4.50
C MET A 53 4.86 27.85 5.83
N HIS A 54 6.19 27.79 5.77
CA HIS A 54 7.03 27.72 6.97
C HIS A 54 7.07 29.03 7.75
N GLU A 55 7.04 30.18 7.08
CA GLU A 55 6.97 31.49 7.75
C GLU A 55 5.68 31.60 8.59
N ILE A 56 4.53 31.30 7.99
CA ILE A 56 3.25 31.34 8.70
C ILE A 56 3.18 30.26 9.79
N THR A 57 3.69 29.05 9.52
CA THR A 57 3.77 27.99 10.54
C THR A 57 4.60 28.42 11.75
N ALA A 58 5.72 29.11 11.54
CA ALA A 58 6.55 29.62 12.64
C ALA A 58 5.82 30.69 13.47
N GLN A 59 5.04 31.56 12.82
CA GLN A 59 4.17 32.52 13.50
C GLN A 59 3.07 31.82 14.31
N ASP A 60 2.46 30.77 13.75
CA ASP A 60 1.43 29.99 14.44
C ASP A 60 1.98 29.35 15.71
N VAL A 61 3.14 28.69 15.61
CA VAL A 61 3.83 28.08 16.75
C VAL A 61 4.19 29.12 17.82
N ALA A 62 4.72 30.28 17.41
CA ALA A 62 5.11 31.34 18.34
C ALA A 62 3.92 31.98 19.07
N SER A 63 2.77 32.07 18.40
CA SER A 63 1.52 32.64 18.96
C SER A 63 0.64 31.62 19.67
N GLY A 64 0.97 30.32 19.59
CA GLY A 64 0.19 29.23 20.18
C GLY A 64 -1.11 28.95 19.42
N THR A 65 -1.23 29.38 18.17
CA THR A 65 -2.36 29.03 17.29
C THR A 65 -2.15 27.66 16.68
N ALA A 66 -3.25 27.05 16.21
CA ALA A 66 -3.20 25.76 15.54
C ALA A 66 -2.50 25.88 14.18
N ILE A 67 -1.54 24.99 13.92
CA ILE A 67 -0.88 24.86 12.61
C ILE A 67 -1.93 24.53 11.55
N GLN A 68 -1.78 25.09 10.35
CA GLN A 68 -2.69 24.88 9.23
C GLN A 68 -2.12 23.90 8.19
N GLN A 69 -3.01 23.26 7.43
CA GLN A 69 -2.64 22.55 6.21
C GLN A 69 -2.59 23.51 5.02
N TYR A 70 -1.72 23.21 4.06
CA TYR A 70 -1.51 23.94 2.81
C TYR A 70 -1.48 22.95 1.65
N TYR A 71 -2.26 23.20 0.60
CA TYR A 71 -2.41 22.32 -0.56
C TYR A 71 -2.68 20.85 -0.20
N GLY A 72 -3.50 20.62 0.83
CA GLY A 72 -3.86 19.29 1.32
C GLY A 72 -2.78 18.59 2.15
N LYS A 73 -1.71 19.30 2.56
CA LYS A 73 -0.59 18.73 3.29
C LYS A 73 -0.22 19.55 4.52
N TRP A 74 0.40 18.86 5.48
CA TRP A 74 1.02 19.51 6.63
C TRP A 74 2.39 20.12 6.30
N PRO A 75 2.88 21.10 7.07
CA PRO A 75 4.20 21.69 6.85
C PRO A 75 5.32 20.75 7.31
N PHE A 76 6.09 20.22 6.35
CA PHE A 76 7.26 19.38 6.63
C PHE A 76 8.57 20.14 6.42
N HIS A 77 9.55 19.88 7.27
CA HIS A 77 10.93 20.27 7.02
C HIS A 77 11.48 19.45 5.85
N ARG A 78 11.70 20.15 4.73
CA ARG A 78 12.32 19.60 3.53
C ARG A 78 13.82 19.44 3.76
N PHE A 79 14.33 18.24 3.50
CA PHE A 79 15.76 17.99 3.31
C PHE A 79 16.04 17.78 1.83
N VAL A 80 16.59 16.62 1.45
CA VAL A 80 16.61 16.17 0.05
C VAL A 80 15.20 15.78 -0.42
N ALA A 81 14.39 15.22 0.50
CA ALA A 81 13.01 14.83 0.29
C ALA A 81 12.04 15.86 0.90
N GLN A 82 10.86 15.99 0.29
CA GLN A 82 9.75 16.79 0.80
C GLN A 82 9.21 16.23 2.12
N GLU A 83 9.07 14.91 2.23
CA GLU A 83 8.54 14.21 3.41
C GLU A 83 9.54 13.13 3.89
N PRO A 84 10.58 13.52 4.65
CA PRO A 84 11.73 12.67 4.94
C PRO A 84 11.39 11.38 5.70
N ALA A 85 10.48 11.44 6.67
CA ALA A 85 10.05 10.26 7.43
C ALA A 85 9.29 9.27 6.54
N SER A 86 8.33 9.76 5.75
CA SER A 86 7.58 8.94 4.78
C SER A 86 8.52 8.24 3.80
N VAL A 87 9.54 8.93 3.27
CA VAL A 87 10.57 8.31 2.41
C VAL A 87 11.35 7.23 3.14
N ALA A 88 11.85 7.50 4.35
CA ALA A 88 12.62 6.53 5.13
C ALA A 88 11.82 5.26 5.44
N PHE A 89 10.55 5.41 5.81
CA PHE A 89 9.68 4.28 6.12
C PHE A 89 9.19 3.54 4.88
N SER A 90 9.04 4.22 3.73
CA SER A 90 8.84 3.57 2.44
C SER A 90 10.05 2.73 2.01
N LEU A 91 11.27 3.21 2.26
CA LEU A 91 12.51 2.42 2.03
C LEU A 91 12.57 1.18 2.95
N LEU A 92 12.14 1.31 4.20
CA LEU A 92 12.06 0.18 5.13
C LEU A 92 11.07 -0.89 4.65
N ASN A 93 9.91 -0.47 4.14
CA ASN A 93 8.95 -1.39 3.51
C ASN A 93 9.52 -2.03 2.24
N PHE A 94 10.12 -1.24 1.34
CA PHE A 94 10.82 -1.75 0.17
C PHE A 94 11.82 -2.85 0.55
N TYR A 95 12.67 -2.59 1.53
CA TYR A 95 13.64 -3.56 2.04
C TYR A 95 12.95 -4.83 2.55
N THR A 96 11.86 -4.68 3.31
CA THR A 96 11.10 -5.80 3.85
C THR A 96 10.50 -6.68 2.75
N HIS A 97 9.94 -6.09 1.70
CA HIS A 97 9.42 -6.85 0.56
C HIS A 97 10.51 -7.50 -0.28
N VAL A 98 11.67 -6.86 -0.45
CA VAL A 98 12.85 -7.50 -1.08
C VAL A 98 13.29 -8.73 -0.27
N LYS A 99 13.42 -8.60 1.05
CA LYS A 99 13.77 -9.71 1.93
C LYS A 99 12.70 -10.81 1.94
N GLY A 100 11.43 -10.45 1.95
CA GLY A 100 10.31 -11.38 1.82
C GLY A 100 10.36 -12.16 0.51
N ALA A 101 10.60 -11.49 -0.62
CA ALA A 101 10.76 -12.14 -1.92
C ALA A 101 11.97 -13.09 -1.95
N GLN A 102 13.10 -12.69 -1.36
CA GLN A 102 14.27 -13.56 -1.22
C GLN A 102 13.95 -14.81 -0.42
N ARG A 103 13.26 -14.65 0.72
CA ARG A 103 12.83 -15.78 1.56
C ARG A 103 11.88 -16.72 0.83
N LEU A 104 10.84 -16.20 0.17
CA LEU A 104 9.94 -17.01 -0.65
C LEU A 104 10.68 -17.79 -1.74
N ARG A 105 11.68 -17.17 -2.37
CA ARG A 105 12.50 -17.82 -3.40
C ARG A 105 13.32 -18.99 -2.84
N MET A 106 13.91 -18.82 -1.65
CA MET A 106 14.81 -19.80 -1.03
C MET A 106 14.07 -20.90 -0.26
N GLU A 107 12.98 -20.58 0.42
CA GLU A 107 12.29 -21.48 1.35
C GLU A 107 11.18 -22.29 0.69
N LEU A 108 10.60 -21.81 -0.43
CA LEU A 108 9.56 -22.54 -1.15
C LEU A 108 10.13 -23.26 -2.37
N ASP A 109 9.68 -24.49 -2.62
CA ASP A 109 10.04 -25.25 -3.82
C ASP A 109 9.47 -24.58 -5.09
N ASP A 110 10.20 -24.62 -6.21
CA ASP A 110 9.76 -24.06 -7.50
C ASP A 110 8.49 -24.73 -8.05
N SER A 111 8.23 -25.98 -7.63
CA SER A 111 6.99 -26.70 -7.95
C SER A 111 5.80 -26.28 -7.07
N HIS A 112 5.99 -25.49 -6.01
CA HIS A 112 4.90 -25.11 -5.12
C HIS A 112 3.88 -24.22 -5.86
N PRO A 113 2.59 -24.59 -5.93
CA PRO A 113 1.60 -23.94 -6.79
C PRO A 113 1.35 -22.46 -6.45
N MET A 114 1.54 -22.08 -5.18
CA MET A 114 1.36 -20.68 -4.75
C MET A 114 2.59 -19.79 -4.93
N LYS A 115 3.79 -20.36 -5.19
CA LYS A 115 5.05 -19.59 -5.19
C LYS A 115 5.02 -18.46 -6.22
N ILE A 116 4.52 -18.73 -7.43
CA ILE A 116 4.39 -17.72 -8.50
C ILE A 116 3.52 -16.53 -8.08
N TYR A 117 2.42 -16.79 -7.36
CA TYR A 117 1.51 -15.73 -6.92
C TYR A 117 2.12 -14.87 -5.81
N TYR A 118 2.80 -15.50 -4.84
CA TYR A 118 3.49 -14.77 -3.76
C TYR A 118 4.68 -13.96 -4.29
N MET A 119 5.44 -14.51 -5.24
CA MET A 119 6.52 -13.77 -5.91
C MET A 119 5.96 -12.59 -6.73
N GLY A 120 4.88 -12.80 -7.49
CA GLY A 120 4.21 -11.74 -8.24
C GLY A 120 3.75 -10.58 -7.33
N TRP A 121 3.07 -10.90 -6.23
CA TRP A 121 2.68 -9.90 -5.23
C TRP A 121 3.89 -9.16 -4.62
N SER A 122 4.99 -9.88 -4.38
CA SER A 122 6.21 -9.28 -3.84
C SER A 122 6.82 -8.26 -4.80
N PHE A 123 6.91 -8.56 -6.09
CA PHE A 123 7.43 -7.61 -7.09
C PHE A 123 6.55 -6.37 -7.25
N VAL A 124 5.23 -6.55 -7.22
CA VAL A 124 4.27 -5.43 -7.26
C VAL A 124 4.40 -4.56 -6.00
N SER A 125 4.59 -5.18 -4.83
CA SER A 125 4.81 -4.46 -3.57
C SER A 125 6.13 -3.69 -3.58
N ILE A 126 7.21 -4.29 -4.08
CA ILE A 126 8.51 -3.61 -4.27
C ILE A 126 8.33 -2.37 -5.17
N ASN A 127 7.62 -2.50 -6.30
CA ASN A 127 7.33 -1.37 -7.18
C ASN A 127 6.52 -0.27 -6.46
N THR A 128 5.54 -0.66 -5.63
CA THR A 128 4.73 0.29 -4.86
C THR A 128 5.59 1.13 -3.93
N TRP A 129 6.48 0.51 -3.18
CA TRP A 129 7.34 1.25 -2.25
C TRP A 129 8.40 2.10 -2.96
N ILE A 130 8.82 1.74 -4.18
CA ILE A 130 9.62 2.64 -5.03
C ILE A 130 8.82 3.90 -5.36
N TRP A 131 7.59 3.76 -5.86
CA TRP A 131 6.76 4.91 -6.22
C TRP A 131 6.37 5.77 -5.01
N SER A 132 6.11 5.15 -3.88
CA SER A 132 5.91 5.85 -2.60
C SER A 132 7.15 6.67 -2.21
N CYS A 133 8.36 6.10 -2.31
CA CYS A 133 9.59 6.87 -2.07
C CYS A 133 9.72 8.07 -3.02
N LEU A 134 9.42 7.88 -4.31
CA LEU A 134 9.52 8.94 -5.31
C LEU A 134 8.50 10.05 -5.06
N PHE A 135 7.25 9.70 -4.75
CA PHE A 135 6.18 10.64 -4.44
C PHE A 135 6.49 11.48 -3.19
N HIS A 136 6.90 10.85 -2.08
CA HIS A 136 7.26 11.56 -0.85
C HIS A 136 8.58 12.33 -0.96
N THR A 137 9.45 11.95 -1.90
CA THR A 137 10.64 12.77 -2.23
C THR A 137 10.23 14.03 -2.97
N ARG A 138 9.40 13.88 -4.01
CA ARG A 138 8.92 14.99 -4.83
C ARG A 138 7.51 14.72 -5.33
N ASP A 139 6.59 15.52 -4.82
CA ASP A 139 5.19 15.47 -5.22
C ASP A 139 4.97 16.17 -6.57
N THR A 140 4.53 15.40 -7.56
CA THR A 140 4.04 15.85 -8.87
C THR A 140 2.83 15.00 -9.27
N ALA A 141 2.00 15.51 -10.18
CA ALA A 141 0.85 14.75 -10.70
C ALA A 141 1.22 13.36 -11.26
N PHE A 142 2.42 13.20 -11.81
CA PHE A 142 2.88 11.90 -12.30
C PHE A 142 3.23 10.94 -11.15
N THR A 143 4.08 11.39 -10.22
CA THR A 143 4.48 10.57 -9.05
C THR A 143 3.30 10.24 -8.14
N GLU A 144 2.35 11.16 -8.00
CA GLU A 144 1.08 10.97 -7.29
C GLU A 144 0.31 9.81 -7.91
N LYS A 145 0.01 9.89 -9.21
CA LYS A 145 -0.69 8.82 -9.93
C LYS A 145 0.03 7.48 -9.80
N MET A 146 1.34 7.45 -9.97
CA MET A 146 2.10 6.20 -9.93
C MET A 146 2.14 5.56 -8.54
N ASP A 147 2.21 6.36 -7.47
CA ASP A 147 2.11 5.86 -6.10
C ASP A 147 0.74 5.21 -5.84
N TYR A 148 -0.34 5.97 -6.09
CA TYR A 148 -1.70 5.48 -5.88
C TYR A 148 -2.07 4.28 -6.77
N PHE A 149 -1.68 4.28 -8.05
CA PHE A 149 -1.91 3.14 -8.94
C PHE A 149 -1.16 1.90 -8.48
N SER A 150 0.08 2.06 -8.01
CA SER A 150 0.87 0.94 -7.50
C SER A 150 0.29 0.38 -6.21
N ALA A 151 -0.14 1.24 -5.28
CA ALA A 151 -0.83 0.84 -4.06
C ALA A 151 -2.12 0.05 -4.36
N ALA A 152 -2.94 0.56 -5.29
CA ALA A 152 -4.15 -0.12 -5.73
C ALA A 152 -3.87 -1.49 -6.37
N LEU A 153 -2.82 -1.58 -7.19
CA LEU A 153 -2.40 -2.85 -7.77
C LEU A 153 -1.93 -3.83 -6.71
N THR A 154 -1.18 -3.39 -5.69
CA THR A 154 -0.71 -4.24 -4.59
C THR A 154 -1.86 -4.86 -3.81
N ILE A 155 -2.86 -4.06 -3.42
CA ILE A 155 -4.02 -4.55 -2.66
C ILE A 155 -4.87 -5.49 -3.53
N LEU A 156 -5.05 -5.17 -4.81
CA LEU A 156 -5.79 -6.04 -5.73
C LEU A 156 -5.07 -7.36 -6.00
N VAL A 157 -3.74 -7.35 -6.19
CA VAL A 157 -2.95 -8.57 -6.36
C VAL A 157 -2.93 -9.39 -5.06
N ALA A 158 -2.97 -8.74 -3.90
CA ALA A 158 -3.13 -9.41 -2.62
C ALA A 158 -4.46 -10.17 -2.53
N LEU A 159 -5.57 -9.51 -2.88
CA LEU A 159 -6.88 -10.15 -2.97
C LEU A 159 -6.87 -11.27 -4.03
N TYR A 160 -6.22 -11.05 -5.16
CA TYR A 160 -6.12 -12.02 -6.24
C TYR A 160 -5.50 -13.34 -5.76
N PHE A 161 -4.29 -13.30 -5.17
CA PHE A 161 -3.67 -14.54 -4.69
C PHE A 161 -4.44 -15.14 -3.49
N THR A 162 -5.10 -14.32 -2.68
CA THR A 162 -5.93 -14.77 -1.55
C THR A 162 -7.10 -15.62 -2.04
N VAL A 163 -7.83 -15.15 -3.06
CA VAL A 163 -8.91 -15.91 -3.69
C VAL A 163 -8.37 -17.19 -4.32
N VAL A 164 -7.25 -17.11 -5.05
CA VAL A 164 -6.62 -18.30 -5.64
C VAL A 164 -6.26 -19.34 -4.57
N ARG A 165 -5.69 -18.90 -3.45
CA ARG A 165 -5.25 -19.74 -2.34
C ARG A 165 -6.41 -20.39 -1.58
N LEU A 166 -7.42 -19.60 -1.22
CA LEU A 166 -8.49 -20.04 -0.32
C LEU A 166 -9.59 -20.82 -1.02
N PHE A 167 -9.75 -20.62 -2.33
CA PHE A 167 -10.70 -21.38 -3.15
C PHE A 167 -10.02 -22.44 -4.03
N HIS A 168 -8.72 -22.68 -3.81
CA HIS A 168 -7.93 -23.71 -4.50
C HIS A 168 -7.97 -23.63 -6.03
N LEU A 169 -7.86 -22.43 -6.58
CA LEU A 169 -7.93 -22.18 -8.03
C LEU A 169 -6.59 -22.41 -8.76
N TYR A 170 -5.52 -22.66 -8.00
CA TYR A 170 -4.19 -22.90 -8.54
C TYR A 170 -4.13 -24.24 -9.30
N ALA A 171 -3.34 -24.27 -10.38
CA ALA A 171 -3.08 -25.50 -11.11
C ALA A 171 -1.97 -26.32 -10.43
N PRO A 172 -2.03 -27.66 -10.44
CA PRO A 172 -0.91 -28.48 -10.02
C PRO A 172 0.28 -28.23 -10.95
N SER A 173 1.44 -27.90 -10.39
CA SER A 173 2.65 -27.61 -11.19
C SER A 173 3.23 -28.84 -11.89
N HIS A 174 2.92 -30.06 -11.43
CA HIS A 174 3.40 -31.32 -12.01
C HIS A 174 2.27 -32.37 -12.09
N PRO A 175 2.16 -33.14 -13.21
CA PRO A 175 1.17 -34.22 -13.36
C PRO A 175 1.34 -35.37 -12.36
N ARG A 176 2.48 -35.45 -11.67
CA ARG A 176 2.80 -36.50 -10.68
C ARG A 176 2.40 -36.16 -9.25
N ASN A 177 1.97 -34.92 -8.95
CA ASN A 177 1.44 -34.56 -7.63
C ASN A 177 -0.01 -35.03 -7.50
N THR A 178 -0.17 -36.31 -7.20
CA THR A 178 -1.43 -37.06 -7.28
C THR A 178 -2.53 -36.51 -6.37
N LEU A 179 -2.18 -35.95 -5.21
CA LEU A 179 -3.15 -35.41 -4.24
C LEU A 179 -3.72 -34.04 -4.62
N VAL A 180 -2.90 -33.14 -5.18
CA VAL A 180 -3.37 -31.85 -5.70
C VAL A 180 -4.16 -32.08 -7.00
N MET A 181 -3.74 -33.05 -7.82
CA MET A 181 -4.53 -33.50 -8.97
C MET A 181 -5.90 -34.08 -8.59
N HIS A 182 -5.98 -34.89 -7.52
CA HIS A 182 -7.25 -35.50 -7.08
C HIS A 182 -8.30 -34.48 -6.62
N GLY A 183 -7.86 -33.30 -6.15
CA GLY A 183 -8.74 -32.19 -5.79
C GLY A 183 -8.87 -31.11 -6.87
N TYR A 184 -8.08 -31.16 -7.94
CA TYR A 184 -8.10 -30.17 -9.01
C TYR A 184 -9.21 -30.49 -10.00
N GLN A 185 -10.25 -29.67 -9.98
CA GLN A 185 -11.34 -29.77 -10.94
C GLN A 185 -11.00 -28.96 -12.20
N PRO A 186 -11.25 -29.46 -13.42
CA PRO A 186 -11.02 -28.72 -14.66
C PRO A 186 -11.71 -27.34 -14.69
N GLU A 187 -12.86 -27.22 -14.02
CA GLU A 187 -13.59 -25.96 -13.82
C GLU A 187 -12.77 -24.89 -13.09
N ASN A 188 -11.81 -25.26 -12.23
CA ASN A 188 -10.95 -24.30 -11.53
C ASN A 188 -10.06 -23.51 -12.49
N ARG A 189 -9.68 -24.08 -13.64
CA ARG A 189 -8.94 -23.36 -14.68
C ARG A 189 -9.79 -22.23 -15.28
N VAL A 190 -11.07 -22.51 -15.53
CA VAL A 190 -12.01 -21.53 -16.06
C VAL A 190 -12.24 -20.45 -15.02
N ARG A 191 -12.51 -20.84 -13.77
CA ARG A 191 -12.69 -19.90 -12.63
C ARG A 191 -11.46 -19.02 -12.42
N LEU A 192 -10.26 -19.57 -12.47
CA LEU A 192 -9.01 -18.82 -12.38
C LEU A 192 -8.92 -17.79 -13.51
N LYS A 193 -9.12 -18.19 -14.77
CA LYS A 193 -9.07 -17.27 -15.92
C LYS A 193 -10.11 -16.16 -15.81
N SER A 194 -11.35 -16.50 -15.45
CA SER A 194 -12.42 -15.52 -15.22
C SER A 194 -12.06 -14.54 -14.12
N TRP A 195 -11.48 -15.03 -13.02
CA TRP A 195 -11.01 -14.20 -11.91
C TRP A 195 -9.85 -13.29 -12.31
N SER A 196 -8.86 -13.80 -13.05
CA SER A 196 -7.77 -13.00 -13.60
C SER A 196 -8.30 -11.90 -14.53
N ALA A 197 -9.21 -12.24 -15.44
CA ALA A 197 -9.80 -11.27 -16.36
C ALA A 197 -10.59 -10.20 -15.59
N ALA A 198 -11.38 -10.59 -14.59
CA ALA A 198 -12.11 -9.64 -13.74
C ALA A 198 -11.15 -8.67 -13.02
N CYS A 199 -10.08 -9.17 -12.41
CA CYS A 199 -9.10 -8.31 -11.73
C CYS A 199 -8.42 -7.34 -12.70
N VAL A 200 -8.02 -7.81 -13.89
CA VAL A 200 -7.42 -6.95 -14.92
C VAL A 200 -8.40 -5.87 -15.36
N LEU A 201 -9.65 -6.22 -15.67
CA LEU A 201 -10.67 -5.26 -16.08
C LEU A 201 -10.98 -4.23 -14.99
N ILE A 202 -11.07 -4.68 -13.72
CA ILE A 202 -11.28 -3.80 -12.56
C ILE A 202 -10.12 -2.80 -12.44
N TYR A 203 -8.87 -3.28 -12.53
CA TYR A 203 -7.69 -2.42 -12.44
C TYR A 203 -7.59 -1.43 -13.60
N VAL A 204 -7.76 -1.91 -14.84
CA VAL A 204 -7.73 -1.07 -16.04
C VAL A 204 -8.83 -0.02 -15.98
N GLY A 205 -10.03 -0.39 -15.54
CA GLY A 205 -11.14 0.56 -15.33
C GLY A 205 -10.80 1.62 -14.28
N HIS A 206 -10.23 1.20 -13.15
CA HIS A 206 -9.81 2.09 -12.07
C HIS A 206 -8.75 3.12 -12.51
N ILE A 207 -7.66 2.68 -13.14
CA ILE A 207 -6.60 3.59 -13.61
C ILE A 207 -7.10 4.47 -14.75
N SER A 208 -7.93 3.95 -15.66
CA SER A 208 -8.50 4.73 -16.76
C SER A 208 -9.36 5.87 -16.23
N TYR A 209 -10.24 5.58 -15.26
CA TYR A 209 -11.07 6.58 -14.61
C TYR A 209 -10.23 7.69 -13.96
N LEU A 210 -9.26 7.33 -13.11
CA LEU A 210 -8.43 8.31 -12.41
C LEU A 210 -7.47 9.07 -13.33
N ASN A 211 -7.08 8.49 -14.47
CA ASN A 211 -6.19 9.16 -15.41
C ASN A 211 -6.91 10.20 -16.29
N HIS A 212 -8.20 10.01 -16.56
CA HIS A 212 -8.99 10.93 -17.41
C HIS A 212 -9.43 12.22 -16.70
N LEU A 213 -9.36 12.27 -15.37
CA LEU A 213 -9.73 13.46 -14.62
C LEU A 213 -8.56 14.46 -14.59
N GLU A 214 -8.89 15.75 -14.69
CA GLU A 214 -7.92 16.85 -14.52
C GLU A 214 -7.35 16.89 -13.10
N ARG A 215 -8.15 16.52 -12.10
CA ARG A 215 -7.75 16.40 -10.70
C ARG A 215 -7.95 14.96 -10.23
N PHE A 216 -7.01 14.48 -9.43
CA PHE A 216 -7.08 13.14 -8.86
C PHE A 216 -8.27 13.02 -7.89
N ASP A 217 -9.16 12.05 -8.09
CA ASP A 217 -10.28 11.80 -7.18
C ASP A 217 -9.85 10.88 -6.02
N TYR A 218 -9.31 11.51 -4.99
CA TYR A 218 -8.89 10.85 -3.75
C TYR A 218 -10.04 10.09 -3.07
N SER A 219 -11.25 10.67 -3.09
CA SER A 219 -12.42 10.06 -2.43
C SER A 219 -12.80 8.75 -3.10
N TYR A 220 -12.80 8.71 -4.44
CA TYR A 220 -13.00 7.48 -5.18
C TYR A 220 -11.87 6.47 -4.93
N ASN A 221 -10.61 6.92 -5.00
CA ASN A 221 -9.46 6.04 -4.81
C ASN A 221 -9.46 5.36 -3.43
N VAL A 222 -9.73 6.12 -2.36
CA VAL A 222 -9.84 5.57 -1.00
C VAL A 222 -10.97 4.55 -0.91
N LYS A 223 -12.16 4.85 -1.46
CA LYS A 223 -13.29 3.90 -1.47
C LYS A 223 -12.96 2.60 -2.21
N PHE A 224 -12.30 2.71 -3.36
CA PHE A 224 -11.87 1.56 -4.16
C PHE A 224 -10.92 0.66 -3.37
N ASN A 225 -9.84 1.23 -2.83
CA ASN A 225 -8.85 0.50 -2.04
C ASN A 225 -9.43 -0.10 -0.77
N LEU A 226 -10.30 0.65 -0.08
CA LEU A 226 -11.01 0.18 1.10
C LEU A 226 -11.90 -1.03 0.78
N ALA A 227 -12.66 -0.99 -0.32
CA ALA A 227 -13.52 -2.10 -0.71
C ALA A 227 -12.72 -3.40 -0.98
N ILE A 228 -11.62 -3.31 -1.72
CA ILE A 228 -10.75 -4.46 -2.01
C ILE A 228 -10.04 -4.94 -0.74
N GLY A 229 -9.51 -4.02 0.06
CA GLY A 229 -8.83 -4.31 1.32
C GLY A 229 -9.75 -5.00 2.34
N LEU A 230 -11.00 -4.54 2.47
CA LEU A 230 -12.01 -5.19 3.33
C LEU A 230 -12.35 -6.60 2.84
N ALA A 231 -12.49 -6.81 1.53
CA ALA A 231 -12.71 -8.15 0.98
C ALA A 231 -11.53 -9.09 1.26
N HIS A 232 -10.29 -8.61 1.08
CA HIS A 232 -9.07 -9.34 1.43
C HIS A 232 -9.07 -9.72 2.92
N ASN A 233 -9.31 -8.76 3.80
CA ASN A 233 -9.30 -8.96 5.25
C ASN A 233 -10.41 -9.93 5.70
N ALA A 234 -11.62 -9.80 5.16
CA ALA A 234 -12.74 -10.69 5.47
C ALA A 234 -12.42 -12.15 5.14
N LEU A 235 -11.75 -12.41 4.01
CA LEU A 235 -11.34 -13.76 3.62
C LEU A 235 -10.30 -14.36 4.58
N TRP A 236 -9.31 -13.57 5.01
CA TRP A 236 -8.30 -14.03 5.97
C TRP A 236 -8.82 -14.18 7.40
N LEU A 237 -9.80 -13.38 7.80
CA LEU A 237 -10.56 -13.59 9.03
C LEU A 237 -11.35 -14.90 8.94
N CYS A 238 -12.05 -15.15 7.83
CA CYS A 238 -12.75 -16.41 7.58
C CYS A 238 -11.80 -17.63 7.63
N TYR A 239 -10.59 -17.51 7.09
CA TYR A 239 -9.55 -18.55 7.17
C TYR A 239 -9.15 -18.85 8.63
N SER A 240 -9.09 -17.81 9.46
CA SER A 240 -8.68 -17.88 10.86
C SER A 240 -9.77 -18.42 11.80
N LEU A 241 -11.05 -18.38 11.41
CA LEU A 241 -12.17 -18.85 12.24
C LEU A 241 -12.13 -20.35 12.57
N PRO A 242 -12.75 -20.80 13.67
CA PRO A 242 -12.90 -22.22 13.97
C PRO A 242 -13.56 -23.00 12.82
N SER A 243 -13.21 -24.28 12.64
CA SER A 243 -13.72 -25.11 11.53
C SER A 243 -15.24 -25.34 11.56
N SER A 244 -15.86 -25.18 12.73
CA SER A 244 -17.31 -25.23 12.91
C SER A 244 -18.03 -24.04 12.28
N ILE A 245 -17.37 -22.88 12.20
CA ILE A 245 -17.95 -21.62 11.74
C ILE A 245 -17.47 -21.28 10.32
N SER A 246 -16.18 -21.48 10.04
CA SER A 246 -15.61 -21.17 8.74
C SER A 246 -16.22 -22.03 7.64
N PHE A 247 -16.60 -21.42 6.52
CA PHE A 247 -17.00 -22.16 5.31
C PHE A 247 -15.78 -22.62 4.49
N LEU A 248 -14.59 -22.07 4.75
CA LEU A 248 -13.38 -22.38 4.01
C LEU A 248 -12.80 -23.72 4.45
N ARG A 249 -12.36 -24.50 3.46
CA ARG A 249 -11.48 -25.65 3.68
C ARG A 249 -10.05 -25.16 3.48
N ARG A 250 -9.21 -25.18 4.53
CA ARG A 250 -7.84 -24.63 4.43
C ARG A 250 -6.95 -25.43 3.49
N PHE A 251 -7.10 -26.76 3.53
CA PHE A 251 -6.31 -27.72 2.77
C PHE A 251 -7.21 -28.85 2.26
N LEU A 252 -7.12 -29.15 0.96
CA LEU A 252 -7.93 -30.19 0.31
C LEU A 252 -7.62 -31.60 0.82
N GLY A 253 -6.36 -31.90 1.15
CA GLY A 253 -5.91 -33.21 1.59
C GLY A 253 -6.22 -33.57 3.05
N ARG A 254 -6.84 -32.67 3.83
CA ARG A 254 -7.14 -32.91 5.24
C ARG A 254 -8.61 -32.68 5.59
N SER A 255 -8.99 -33.18 6.76
CA SER A 255 -10.25 -32.86 7.43
C SER A 255 -10.40 -31.35 7.61
N LYS A 256 -11.63 -30.83 7.48
CA LYS A 256 -11.97 -29.43 7.76
C LYS A 256 -11.56 -29.00 9.18
N ARG A 257 -11.49 -29.94 10.13
CA ARG A 257 -11.08 -29.70 11.53
C ARG A 257 -9.58 -29.47 11.69
N TYR A 258 -8.76 -29.80 10.68
CA TYR A 258 -7.32 -29.56 10.74
C TYR A 258 -7.03 -28.05 10.88
N ARG A 259 -6.24 -27.70 11.90
CA ARG A 259 -5.95 -26.33 12.28
C ARG A 259 -4.50 -26.24 12.76
N PRO A 260 -3.55 -25.92 11.86
CA PRO A 260 -2.17 -25.73 12.26
C PRO A 260 -1.99 -24.50 13.17
N HIS A 261 -0.88 -24.46 13.91
CA HIS A 261 -0.63 -23.44 14.92
C HIS A 261 -0.62 -22.02 14.34
N PHE A 262 -0.19 -21.82 13.09
CA PHE A 262 -0.09 -20.51 12.46
C PHE A 262 -1.43 -19.91 11.98
N VAL A 263 -2.56 -20.64 12.09
CA VAL A 263 -3.87 -20.19 11.57
C VAL A 263 -4.39 -18.89 12.20
N TYR A 264 -3.93 -18.53 13.40
CA TYR A 264 -4.33 -17.26 14.03
C TYR A 264 -3.59 -16.04 13.45
N LYS A 265 -2.45 -16.23 12.78
CA LYS A 265 -1.60 -15.13 12.31
C LYS A 265 -2.32 -14.17 11.37
N PRO A 266 -3.14 -14.62 10.39
CA PRO A 266 -3.87 -13.69 9.53
C PRO A 266 -4.87 -12.83 10.30
N ALA A 267 -5.58 -13.38 11.30
CA ALA A 267 -6.46 -12.57 12.15
C ALA A 267 -5.68 -11.53 12.95
N LEU A 268 -4.56 -11.91 13.56
CA LEU A 268 -3.68 -10.97 14.25
C LEU A 268 -3.19 -9.87 13.29
N LEU A 269 -2.74 -10.24 12.09
CA LEU A 269 -2.25 -9.29 11.09
C LEU A 269 -3.33 -8.35 10.59
N VAL A 270 -4.55 -8.84 10.37
CA VAL A 270 -5.70 -7.99 10.03
C VAL A 270 -6.01 -7.01 11.18
N SER A 271 -6.01 -7.47 12.44
CA SER A 271 -6.23 -6.60 13.59
C SER A 271 -5.17 -5.51 13.72
N LEU A 272 -3.89 -5.87 13.57
CA LEU A 272 -2.78 -4.92 13.61
C LEU A 272 -2.81 -3.95 12.43
N LEU A 273 -3.17 -4.43 11.24
CA LEU A 273 -3.31 -3.59 10.04
C LEU A 273 -4.44 -2.57 10.23
N VAL A 274 -5.61 -2.99 10.73
CA VAL A 274 -6.73 -2.08 11.02
C VAL A 274 -6.34 -1.06 12.08
N ALA A 275 -5.63 -1.47 13.13
CA ALA A 275 -5.12 -0.55 14.15
C ALA A 275 -4.12 0.46 13.57
N ALA A 276 -3.24 0.01 12.68
CA ALA A 276 -2.29 0.90 12.00
C ALA A 276 -3.02 1.86 11.04
N MET A 277 -4.05 1.41 10.29
CA MET A 277 -4.84 2.28 9.40
C MET A 277 -5.58 3.35 10.20
N ALA A 278 -6.00 3.04 11.43
CA ALA A 278 -6.66 4.00 12.30
C ALA A 278 -5.73 5.18 12.69
N LEU A 279 -4.41 5.07 12.53
CA LEU A 279 -3.49 6.20 12.72
C LEU A 279 -3.76 7.32 11.71
N GLU A 280 -4.09 6.99 10.45
CA GLU A 280 -4.40 7.99 9.43
C GLU A 280 -5.63 8.85 9.81
N LEU A 281 -6.55 8.30 10.61
CA LEU A 281 -7.73 9.03 11.08
C LEU A 281 -7.39 10.14 12.09
N LEU A 282 -6.19 10.12 12.68
CA LEU A 282 -5.77 11.14 13.63
C LEU A 282 -5.37 12.44 12.95
N ASP A 283 -4.94 12.39 11.68
CA ASP A 283 -4.53 13.54 10.83
C ASP A 283 -3.91 14.70 11.61
N PHE A 284 -2.82 14.44 12.33
CA PHE A 284 -2.17 15.42 13.22
C PHE A 284 -1.01 16.15 12.52
N PRO A 285 -0.72 17.42 12.89
CA PRO A 285 0.42 18.15 12.35
C PRO A 285 1.74 17.49 12.74
N PRO A 286 2.74 17.43 11.84
CA PRO A 286 3.92 16.62 11.99
C PRO A 286 4.72 17.02 13.24
N TRP A 287 4.97 16.05 14.09
CA TRP A 287 5.87 16.20 15.22
C TRP A 287 7.29 16.48 14.72
N ALA A 288 7.90 17.51 15.31
CA ALA A 288 9.17 18.08 14.84
C ALA A 288 9.18 18.48 13.36
N LEU A 289 8.01 18.70 12.75
CA LEU A 289 7.82 18.95 11.32
C LEU A 289 8.39 17.83 10.43
N ILE A 290 8.46 16.60 10.95
CA ILE A 290 9.03 15.42 10.27
C ILE A 290 8.07 14.24 10.30
N PHE A 291 7.45 13.96 11.46
CA PHE A 291 6.64 12.75 11.67
C PHE A 291 5.15 13.08 11.79
N ASP A 292 4.35 12.71 10.81
CA ASP A 292 2.89 12.81 10.85
C ASP A 292 2.21 11.42 10.96
N ALA A 293 0.88 11.42 10.97
CA ALA A 293 0.08 10.19 10.98
C ALA A 293 0.43 9.24 9.81
N HIS A 294 0.62 9.80 8.61
CA HIS A 294 0.90 9.05 7.39
C HIS A 294 2.26 8.33 7.45
N SER A 295 3.30 9.02 7.90
CA SER A 295 4.62 8.41 8.09
C SER A 295 4.60 7.30 9.15
N LEU A 296 3.84 7.45 10.24
CA LEU A 296 3.70 6.40 11.26
C LEU A 296 2.92 5.18 10.74
N TRP A 297 1.96 5.39 9.84
CA TRP A 297 1.34 4.30 9.10
C TRP A 297 2.38 3.55 8.25
N HIS A 298 3.24 4.24 7.50
CA HIS A 298 4.34 3.62 6.75
C HIS A 298 5.28 2.83 7.67
N LEU A 299 5.67 3.40 8.82
CA LEU A 299 6.51 2.71 9.79
C LEU A 299 5.85 1.41 10.29
N SER A 300 4.55 1.46 10.54
CA SER A 300 3.78 0.34 11.08
C SER A 300 3.62 -0.80 10.07
N THR A 301 3.55 -0.51 8.77
CA THR A 301 3.35 -1.54 7.73
C THR A 301 4.58 -2.42 7.49
N ALA A 302 5.80 -1.93 7.75
CA ALA A 302 7.02 -2.70 7.55
C ALA A 302 7.10 -3.99 8.42
N PRO A 303 6.96 -3.94 9.75
CA PRO A 303 6.95 -5.16 10.56
C PRO A 303 5.75 -6.08 10.21
N LEU A 304 4.61 -5.51 9.81
CA LEU A 304 3.45 -6.30 9.37
C LEU A 304 3.72 -7.05 8.07
N ALA A 305 4.40 -6.43 7.11
CA ALA A 305 4.83 -7.08 5.88
C ALA A 305 5.76 -8.26 6.18
N TYR A 306 6.72 -8.09 7.08
CA TYR A 306 7.61 -9.18 7.52
C TYR A 306 6.83 -10.37 8.10
N MET A 307 5.91 -10.10 9.04
CA MET A 307 5.07 -11.14 9.63
C MET A 307 4.14 -11.80 8.60
N TRP A 308 3.68 -11.04 7.59
CA TRP A 308 2.89 -11.58 6.49
C TRP A 308 3.69 -12.59 5.67
N TYR A 309 4.93 -12.27 5.29
CA TYR A 309 5.81 -13.22 4.62
C TYR A 309 6.10 -14.47 5.45
N GLN A 310 6.31 -14.32 6.76
CA GLN A 310 6.45 -15.48 7.66
C GLN A 310 5.22 -16.38 7.60
N PHE A 311 4.02 -15.79 7.70
CA PHE A 311 2.78 -16.55 7.59
C PHE A 311 2.64 -17.24 6.23
N LEU A 312 2.92 -16.55 5.11
CA LEU A 312 2.82 -17.14 3.78
C LEU A 312 3.77 -18.34 3.60
N ILE A 313 4.98 -18.24 4.16
CA ILE A 313 5.95 -19.34 4.12
C ILE A 313 5.49 -20.50 4.99
N GLU A 314 5.02 -20.26 6.22
CA GLU A 314 4.50 -21.31 7.10
C GLU A 314 3.27 -22.00 6.50
N ASP A 315 2.33 -21.23 5.94
CA ASP A 315 1.16 -21.77 5.27
C ASP A 315 1.58 -22.67 4.10
N ALA A 316 2.50 -22.23 3.25
CA ALA A 316 2.99 -23.00 2.09
C ALA A 316 3.92 -24.17 2.45
N SER A 317 4.55 -24.14 3.62
CA SER A 317 5.48 -25.20 4.07
C SER A 317 4.79 -26.31 4.85
N ASP A 318 3.53 -26.11 5.24
CA ASP A 318 2.72 -27.10 5.95
C ASP A 318 2.67 -28.42 5.17
N ASP A 319 2.82 -29.54 5.87
CA ASP A 319 2.89 -30.87 5.26
C ASP A 319 1.61 -31.25 4.50
N CYS A 320 0.50 -30.52 4.68
CA CYS A 320 -0.71 -30.69 3.88
C CYS A 320 -0.56 -30.27 2.41
N TRP A 321 0.48 -29.50 2.07
CA TRP A 321 0.86 -29.21 0.69
C TRP A 321 1.74 -30.29 0.07
N LYS A 322 2.44 -31.06 0.90
CA LYS A 322 3.28 -32.18 0.47
C LYS A 322 2.39 -33.40 0.30
N GLU A 323 2.68 -34.22 -0.70
CA GLU A 323 1.99 -35.50 -0.85
C GLU A 323 2.03 -36.29 0.46
N GLN A 324 0.93 -36.95 0.84
CA GLN A 324 1.04 -38.18 1.61
C GLN A 324 1.76 -39.19 0.72
N ARG A 325 3.10 -39.16 0.71
CA ARG A 325 3.89 -40.34 0.39
C ARG A 325 3.70 -41.32 1.55
N LEU A 326 2.60 -42.02 1.54
CA LEU A 326 2.35 -43.18 2.41
C LEU A 326 1.72 -44.22 1.47
N SER A 327 2.51 -45.19 1.02
CA SER A 327 2.99 -46.39 1.75
C SER A 327 2.10 -47.57 1.42
#